data_AF-A0AAD5A5I3-F1
#
_entry.id   AF-A0AAD5A5I3-F1
#
_cell.length_a   1.000
_cell.length_b   1.000
_cell.length_c   1.000
_cell.angle_alpha   90.00
_cell.angle_beta   90.00
_cell.angle_gamma   90.00
#
_symmetry.space_group_name_H-M   'P 1'
#
loop_
_entity.id
_entity.type
_entity.pdbx_description
1 polymer ?
#
loop_
_entity_poly.entity_id
_entity_poly.type
_entity_poly.pdbx_seq_one_letter_code
_entity_poly.pdbx_strand_id
1 'polypeptide(L)'
;MSEAVFPLANPKQTKKLCEICQKPAHLQCTRCRVTFYCDVTHQQADWNSIHEKVCELMISIRTPAPFCSFKAERDIYQMQTLKRLEHLRELAHATAKNWVSEGKYSEAVPAAQLVLRCAIDIYGPEALELVPAYLLLAEVSIGLGSLSQAENCLSQAEWMVRKNPGCSRTVLHLLHRTLGRLCSAKEDYSSALLHFANDVYYSSEEFGLDSLVTAGGYFLMANVFMKQEKTDISNSLYEEVTRTWHAHLSQLMESYSQKEHESAQYFGECDFLISIQMNQSKAR
;
A
#
# COMPACT_ATOMS: atom_id res chain seq x y z
N MET A 1 11.65 5.10 -26.45
CA MET A 1 12.01 6.36 -25.74
C MET A 1 13.01 6.02 -24.63
N SER A 2 14.20 5.56 -25.03
CA SER A 2 15.29 5.23 -24.11
C SER A 2 16.59 5.61 -24.79
N GLU A 3 17.52 6.13 -23.99
CA GLU A 3 18.87 6.43 -24.43
C GLU A 3 19.81 5.39 -23.85
N ALA A 4 20.78 4.92 -24.65
CA ALA A 4 21.75 3.95 -24.21
C ALA A 4 22.76 4.60 -23.26
N VAL A 5 23.01 3.95 -22.12
CA VAL A 5 23.99 4.38 -21.13
C VAL A 5 25.09 3.35 -21.05
N PHE A 6 26.33 3.81 -21.10
CA PHE A 6 27.50 2.95 -20.96
C PHE A 6 28.00 3.00 -19.51
N PRO A 7 27.88 1.91 -18.73
CA PRO A 7 28.27 1.91 -17.31
C PRO A 7 29.73 2.32 -17.06
N LEU A 8 30.61 2.05 -18.03
CA LEU A 8 32.05 2.38 -17.99
C LEU A 8 32.34 3.87 -18.24
N ALA A 9 31.40 4.62 -18.80
CA ALA A 9 31.53 6.04 -19.05
C ALA A 9 31.11 6.90 -17.83
N ASN A 10 30.62 6.28 -16.75
CA ASN A 10 30.22 6.99 -15.55
C ASN A 10 31.44 7.57 -14.80
N PRO A 11 31.29 8.75 -14.16
CA PRO A 11 32.30 9.29 -13.25
C PRO A 11 32.73 8.23 -12.22
N LYS A 12 34.02 8.23 -11.85
CA LYS A 12 34.57 7.30 -10.86
C LYS A 12 33.67 7.30 -9.61
N GLN A 13 33.32 6.09 -9.14
CA GLN A 13 32.44 5.81 -7.99
C GLN A 13 30.92 6.00 -8.19
N THR A 14 30.44 6.45 -9.36
CA THR A 14 28.99 6.53 -9.61
C THR A 14 28.50 5.32 -10.40
N LYS A 15 27.75 4.43 -9.73
CA LYS A 15 27.05 3.31 -10.40
C LYS A 15 25.60 3.70 -10.63
N LYS A 16 25.17 3.70 -11.89
CA LYS A 16 23.75 3.81 -12.24
C LYS A 16 23.14 2.40 -12.18
N LEU A 17 22.15 2.21 -11.31
CA LEU A 17 21.52 0.93 -11.05
C LEU A 17 20.09 0.93 -11.60
N CYS A 18 19.62 -0.26 -11.96
CA CYS A 18 18.26 -0.46 -12.44
C CYS A 18 17.25 -0.17 -11.33
N GLU A 19 16.20 0.60 -11.65
CA GLU A 19 15.11 0.93 -10.73
C GLU A 19 14.44 -0.31 -10.11
N ILE A 20 14.37 -1.42 -10.86
CA ILE A 20 13.68 -2.66 -10.45
C ILE A 20 14.63 -3.64 -9.76
N CYS A 21 15.75 -4.00 -10.40
CA CYS A 21 16.57 -5.14 -9.95
C CYS A 21 17.90 -4.75 -9.31
N GLN A 22 18.23 -3.45 -9.24
CA GLN A 22 19.49 -2.93 -8.69
C GLN A 22 20.77 -3.42 -9.40
N LYS A 23 20.67 -4.09 -10.56
CA LYS A 23 21.81 -4.44 -11.42
C LYS A 23 22.30 -3.20 -12.19
N PRO A 24 23.54 -3.19 -12.72
CA PRO A 24 24.04 -2.08 -13.55
C PRO A 24 23.08 -1.74 -14.69
N ALA A 25 22.81 -0.46 -14.88
CA ALA A 25 21.88 0.01 -15.88
C ALA A 25 22.55 0.30 -17.23
N HIS A 26 21.84 0.00 -18.31
CA HIS A 26 22.25 0.20 -19.70
C HIS A 26 21.31 1.12 -20.49
N LEU A 27 20.16 1.47 -19.91
CA LEU A 27 19.14 2.32 -20.50
C LEU A 27 18.77 3.45 -19.54
N GLN A 28 18.41 4.60 -20.10
CA GLN A 28 17.92 5.76 -19.37
C GLN A 28 16.61 6.25 -19.97
N CYS A 29 15.67 6.65 -19.12
CA CYS A 29 14.43 7.26 -19.58
C CYS A 29 14.71 8.63 -20.24
N THR A 30 14.27 8.82 -21.49
CA THR A 30 14.54 10.07 -22.22
C THR A 30 13.74 11.26 -21.70
N ARG A 31 12.61 11.02 -21.01
CA ARG A 31 11.74 12.06 -20.46
C ARG A 31 12.32 12.66 -19.18
N CYS A 32 12.48 11.84 -18.14
CA CYS A 32 12.97 12.34 -16.86
C CYS A 32 14.50 12.39 -16.77
N ARG A 33 15.23 11.58 -17.54
CA ARG A 33 16.70 11.44 -17.52
C ARG A 33 17.29 11.09 -16.14
N VAL A 34 16.46 10.74 -15.16
CA VAL A 34 16.89 10.43 -13.78
C VAL A 34 16.64 8.98 -13.39
N THR A 35 15.90 8.20 -14.19
CA THR A 35 15.69 6.76 -14.00
C THR A 35 16.47 5.92 -15.00
N PHE A 36 16.96 4.78 -14.52
CA PHE A 36 17.84 3.89 -15.28
C PHE A 36 17.39 2.43 -15.21
N TYR A 37 17.59 1.68 -16.30
CA TYR A 37 17.16 0.28 -16.42
C TYR A 37 18.27 -0.61 -16.98
N CYS A 38 18.31 -1.88 -16.60
CA CYS A 38 19.28 -2.82 -17.19
C CYS A 38 18.87 -3.28 -18.59
N ASP A 39 17.57 -3.37 -18.88
CA ASP A 39 17.02 -3.82 -20.15
C ASP A 39 15.65 -3.19 -20.45
N VAL A 40 15.15 -3.42 -21.67
CA VAL A 40 13.88 -2.89 -22.16
C VAL A 40 12.69 -3.51 -21.42
N THR A 41 12.82 -4.74 -20.91
CA THR A 41 11.74 -5.43 -20.21
C THR A 41 11.44 -4.77 -18.88
N HIS A 42 12.48 -4.42 -18.11
CA HIS A 42 12.35 -3.67 -16.87
C HIS A 42 11.87 -2.24 -17.11
N GLN A 43 12.31 -1.59 -18.19
CA GLN A 43 11.79 -0.29 -18.56
C GLN A 43 10.27 -0.35 -18.84
N GLN A 44 9.82 -1.35 -19.60
CA GLN A 44 8.40 -1.50 -19.94
C GLN A 44 7.56 -1.88 -18.71
N ALA A 45 8.08 -2.76 -17.85
CA ALA A 45 7.42 -3.13 -16.61
C ALA A 45 7.22 -1.92 -15.69
N ASP A 46 8.26 -1.09 -15.50
CA ASP A 46 8.16 0.14 -14.71
C ASP A 46 7.19 1.13 -15.34
N TRP A 47 7.23 1.30 -16.68
CA TRP A 47 6.32 2.17 -17.43
C TRP A 47 4.85 1.78 -17.23
N ASN A 48 4.53 0.50 -17.44
CA ASN A 48 3.16 -0.02 -17.29
C ASN A 48 2.68 0.03 -15.83
N SER A 49 3.59 -0.10 -14.87
CA SER A 49 3.27 -0.09 -13.45
C SER A 49 2.96 1.31 -12.94
N ILE A 50 3.95 2.22 -13.02
CA ILE A 50 3.86 3.52 -12.35
C ILE A 50 4.67 4.64 -13.02
N HIS A 51 5.74 4.34 -13.74
CA HIS A 51 6.70 5.34 -14.19
C HIS A 51 6.05 6.43 -15.04
N GLU A 52 5.05 6.09 -15.86
CA GLU A 52 4.29 7.08 -16.64
C GLU A 52 3.70 8.19 -15.76
N LYS A 53 3.16 7.83 -14.59
CA LYS A 53 2.50 8.75 -13.65
C LYS A 53 3.50 9.58 -12.84
N VAL A 54 4.67 9.01 -12.55
CA VAL A 54 5.65 9.62 -11.62
C VAL A 54 6.87 10.21 -12.32
N CYS A 55 6.96 10.08 -13.65
CA CYS A 55 8.13 10.48 -14.46
C CYS A 55 8.58 11.92 -14.15
N GLU A 56 7.64 12.86 -14.15
CA GLU A 56 7.90 14.28 -13.89
C GLU A 56 8.23 14.55 -12.41
N LEU A 57 7.51 13.92 -11.48
CA LEU A 57 7.77 14.04 -10.05
C LEU A 57 9.19 13.58 -9.69
N MET A 58 9.69 12.52 -10.33
CA MET A 58 11.04 12.02 -10.11
C MET A 58 12.12 13.05 -10.47
N ILE A 59 11.90 13.91 -11.47
CA ILE A 59 12.84 14.98 -11.84
C ILE A 59 13.00 15.93 -10.65
N SER A 60 11.88 16.38 -10.07
CA SER A 60 11.88 17.36 -8.98
C SER A 60 12.53 16.85 -7.69
N ILE A 61 12.57 15.53 -7.50
CA ILE A 61 13.14 14.88 -6.31
C ILE A 61 14.62 14.58 -6.51
N ARG A 62 15.01 14.10 -7.70
CA ARG A 62 16.39 13.64 -7.99
C ARG A 62 17.29 14.74 -8.54
N THR A 63 16.75 15.90 -8.89
CA THR A 63 17.57 17.06 -9.29
C THR A 63 18.36 17.55 -8.09
N PRO A 64 19.68 17.73 -8.22
CA PRO A 64 20.50 18.25 -7.12
C PRO A 64 19.97 19.59 -6.64
N ALA A 65 19.92 19.77 -5.31
CA ALA A 65 19.52 21.04 -4.72
C ALA A 65 20.40 22.17 -5.25
N PRO A 66 19.83 23.34 -5.58
CA PRO A 66 20.64 24.51 -5.89
C PRO A 66 21.52 24.86 -4.69
N PHE A 67 22.70 25.41 -4.97
CA PHE A 67 23.58 25.87 -3.90
C PHE A 67 22.91 27.05 -3.18
N CYS A 68 22.60 26.86 -1.89
CA CYS A 68 22.04 27.89 -1.02
C CYS A 68 23.00 28.15 0.15
N SER A 69 23.43 29.41 0.32
CA SER A 69 24.31 29.82 1.42
C SER A 69 23.58 29.84 2.76
N PHE A 70 22.29 30.15 2.76
CA PHE A 70 21.51 30.30 3.99
C PHE A 70 20.96 28.96 4.48
N LYS A 71 20.96 28.77 5.81
CA LYS A 71 20.40 27.57 6.43
C LYS A 71 18.88 27.48 6.21
N ALA A 72 18.15 28.57 6.37
CA ALA A 72 16.70 28.60 6.23
C ALA A 72 16.22 28.15 4.83
N GLU A 73 16.89 28.59 3.77
CA GLU A 73 16.56 28.17 2.39
C GLU A 73 16.82 26.67 2.17
N ARG A 74 17.90 26.14 2.75
CA ARG A 74 18.20 24.70 2.71
C ARG A 74 17.13 23.89 3.45
N ASP A 75 16.71 24.35 4.62
CA ASP A 75 15.68 23.68 5.42
C ASP A 75 14.32 23.68 4.68
N ILE A 76 13.96 24.79 4.01
CA ILE A 76 12.76 24.88 3.16
C ILE A 76 12.83 23.89 1.99
N TYR A 77 13.96 23.82 1.29
CA TYR A 77 14.15 22.90 0.18
C TYR A 77 14.07 21.43 0.63
N GLN A 78 14.70 21.10 1.76
CA GLN A 78 14.63 19.76 2.35
C GLN A 78 13.18 19.39 2.70
N MET A 79 12.44 20.29 3.36
CA MET A 79 11.03 20.07 3.68
C MET A 79 10.18 19.86 2.42
N GLN A 80 10.40 20.64 1.36
CA GLN A 80 9.68 20.47 0.08
C GLN A 80 10.01 19.13 -0.57
N THR A 81 11.27 18.70 -0.52
CA THR A 81 11.72 17.42 -1.06
C THR A 81 11.10 16.25 -0.30
N LEU A 82 11.06 16.32 1.04
CA LEU A 82 10.40 15.33 1.88
C LEU A 82 8.91 15.22 1.57
N LYS A 83 8.20 16.35 1.45
CA LYS A 83 6.77 16.35 1.05
C LYS A 83 6.54 15.70 -0.32
N ARG A 84 7.42 15.95 -1.29
CA ARG A 84 7.34 15.33 -2.62
C ARG A 84 7.61 13.83 -2.56
N LEU A 85 8.57 13.40 -1.74
CA LEU A 85 8.87 11.98 -1.50
C LEU A 85 7.70 11.26 -0.82
N GLU A 86 7.07 11.88 0.18
CA GLU A 86 5.89 11.35 0.85
C GLU A 86 4.73 11.19 -0.14
N HIS A 87 4.46 12.22 -0.95
CA HIS A 87 3.44 12.14 -1.99
C HIS A 87 3.74 11.04 -3.04
N LEU A 88 5.00 10.92 -3.47
CA LEU A 88 5.44 9.86 -4.38
C LEU A 88 5.22 8.47 -3.77
N ARG A 89 5.55 8.31 -2.48
CA ARG A 89 5.36 7.07 -1.74
C ARG A 89 3.88 6.69 -1.67
N GLU A 90 2.99 7.65 -1.40
CA GLU A 90 1.54 7.43 -1.33
C GLU A 90 0.97 7.02 -2.69
N LEU A 91 1.33 7.71 -3.78
CA LEU A 91 0.94 7.34 -5.14
C LEU A 91 1.42 5.93 -5.51
N ALA A 92 2.67 5.59 -5.14
CA ALA A 92 3.24 4.27 -5.36
C ALA A 92 2.52 3.19 -4.57
N HIS A 93 2.20 3.47 -3.31
CA HIS A 93 1.47 2.54 -2.46
C HIS A 93 0.06 2.28 -2.99
N ALA A 94 -0.69 3.33 -3.34
CA ALA A 94 -2.03 3.20 -3.90
C ALA A 94 -2.01 2.41 -5.23
N THR A 95 -1.06 2.73 -6.12
CA THR A 95 -0.91 2.02 -7.40
C THR A 95 -0.59 0.54 -7.19
N ALA A 96 0.33 0.21 -6.27
CA ALA A 96 0.66 -1.17 -5.96
C ALA A 96 -0.54 -1.93 -5.37
N LYS A 97 -1.28 -1.33 -4.42
CA LYS A 97 -2.47 -1.98 -3.83
C LYS A 97 -3.58 -2.20 -4.86
N ASN A 98 -3.77 -1.28 -5.81
CA ASN A 98 -4.72 -1.46 -6.91
C ASN A 98 -4.34 -2.68 -7.77
N TRP A 99 -3.08 -2.78 -8.20
CA TRP A 99 -2.61 -3.95 -8.97
C TRP A 99 -2.74 -5.26 -8.19
N VAL A 100 -2.41 -5.25 -6.89
CA VAL A 100 -2.60 -6.41 -6.00
C VAL A 100 -4.06 -6.83 -5.92
N SER A 101 -5.00 -5.87 -5.84
CA SER A 101 -6.44 -6.16 -5.79
C SER A 101 -6.98 -6.75 -7.10
N GLU A 102 -6.37 -6.41 -8.23
CA GLU A 102 -6.67 -6.99 -9.54
C GLU A 102 -6.00 -8.37 -9.76
N GLY A 103 -5.17 -8.83 -8.81
CA GLY A 103 -4.38 -10.07 -8.96
C GLY A 103 -3.20 -9.96 -9.94
N LYS A 104 -2.90 -8.75 -10.42
CA LYS A 104 -1.80 -8.47 -11.37
C LYS A 104 -0.50 -8.19 -10.62
N TYR A 105 0.06 -9.24 -10.04
CA TYR A 105 1.22 -9.12 -9.16
C TYR A 105 2.50 -8.70 -9.91
N SER A 106 2.66 -9.07 -11.18
CA SER A 106 3.81 -8.66 -12.00
C SER A 106 3.90 -7.15 -12.16
N GLU A 107 2.76 -6.51 -12.39
CA GLU A 107 2.60 -5.07 -12.57
C GLU A 107 2.72 -4.34 -11.23
N ALA A 108 2.44 -5.00 -10.10
CA ALA A 108 2.60 -4.41 -8.78
C ALA A 108 4.06 -4.26 -8.34
N VAL A 109 5.00 -5.06 -8.87
CA VAL A 109 6.41 -5.11 -8.42
C VAL A 109 7.09 -3.73 -8.46
N PRO A 110 7.10 -2.99 -9.59
CA PRO A 110 7.84 -1.72 -9.66
C PRO A 110 7.27 -0.67 -8.70
N ALA A 111 5.94 -0.57 -8.60
CA ALA A 111 5.28 0.32 -7.66
C ALA A 111 5.61 -0.05 -6.20
N ALA A 112 5.56 -1.32 -5.83
CA ALA A 112 5.91 -1.77 -4.47
C ALA A 112 7.39 -1.51 -4.12
N GLN A 113 8.31 -1.71 -5.07
CA GLN A 113 9.73 -1.38 -4.89
C GLN A 113 9.97 0.11 -4.72
N LEU A 114 9.21 0.94 -5.45
CA LEU A 114 9.27 2.39 -5.31
C LEU A 114 8.80 2.84 -3.92
N VAL A 115 7.77 2.20 -3.34
CA VAL A 115 7.35 2.46 -1.95
C VAL A 115 8.50 2.23 -0.98
N LEU A 116 9.17 1.06 -1.06
CA LEU A 116 10.27 0.73 -0.16
C LEU A 116 11.41 1.73 -0.28
N ARG A 117 11.80 2.09 -1.52
CA ARG A 117 12.89 3.06 -1.71
C ARG A 117 12.54 4.44 -1.18
N CYS A 118 11.33 4.94 -1.46
CA CYS A 118 10.91 6.23 -0.90
C CYS A 118 10.92 6.18 0.62
N ALA A 119 10.48 5.07 1.23
CA ALA A 119 10.53 4.90 2.67
C ALA A 119 11.98 4.90 3.22
N ILE A 120 12.92 4.25 2.54
CA ILE A 120 14.36 4.30 2.90
C ILE A 120 14.91 5.73 2.78
N ASP A 121 14.52 6.47 1.73
CA ASP A 121 14.96 7.85 1.52
C ASP A 121 14.39 8.82 2.58
N ILE A 122 13.18 8.54 3.10
CA ILE A 122 12.52 9.37 4.12
C ILE A 122 13.02 9.04 5.53
N TYR A 123 13.05 7.74 5.89
CA TYR A 123 13.25 7.30 7.28
C TYR A 123 14.64 6.69 7.54
N GLY A 124 15.36 6.28 6.50
CA GLY A 124 16.61 5.53 6.61
C GLY A 124 16.44 4.00 6.57
N PRO A 125 17.52 3.23 6.39
CA PRO A 125 17.47 1.80 6.03
C PRO A 125 17.08 0.84 7.16
N GLU A 126 17.03 1.28 8.42
CA GLU A 126 16.70 0.43 9.59
C GLU A 126 15.45 0.91 10.35
N ALA A 127 14.69 1.84 9.78
CA ALA A 127 13.53 2.44 10.43
C ALA A 127 12.33 1.47 10.49
N LEU A 128 11.54 1.53 11.57
CA LEU A 128 10.35 0.68 11.75
C LEU A 128 9.28 1.00 10.69
N GLU A 129 9.25 2.25 10.22
CA GLU A 129 8.38 2.78 9.18
C GLU A 129 8.56 2.10 7.82
N LEU A 130 9.63 1.31 7.64
CA LEU A 130 9.84 0.47 6.45
C LEU A 130 8.99 -0.80 6.45
N VAL A 131 8.49 -1.26 7.61
CA VAL A 131 7.78 -2.54 7.72
C VAL A 131 6.60 -2.64 6.75
N PRO A 132 5.69 -1.65 6.63
CA PRO A 132 4.59 -1.72 5.66
C PRO A 132 5.06 -1.92 4.20
N ALA A 133 6.20 -1.34 3.82
CA ALA A 133 6.75 -1.49 2.48
C ALA A 133 7.30 -2.90 2.23
N TYR A 134 7.98 -3.49 3.23
CA TYR A 134 8.42 -4.89 3.16
C TYR A 134 7.24 -5.87 3.12
N LEU A 135 6.17 -5.61 3.89
CA LEU A 135 4.98 -6.44 3.88
C LEU A 135 4.27 -6.40 2.52
N LEU A 136 4.18 -5.22 1.89
CA LEU A 136 3.64 -5.07 0.54
C LEU A 136 4.46 -5.85 -0.50
N LEU A 137 5.79 -5.75 -0.45
CA LEU A 137 6.67 -6.52 -1.34
C LEU A 137 6.55 -8.03 -1.11
N ALA A 138 6.40 -8.46 0.14
CA ALA A 138 6.16 -9.85 0.47
C ALA A 138 4.81 -10.34 -0.08
N GLU A 139 3.74 -9.54 0.06
CA GLU A 139 2.42 -9.83 -0.51
C GLU A 139 2.49 -10.02 -2.03
N VAL A 140 3.15 -9.10 -2.73
CA VAL A 140 3.36 -9.19 -4.19
C VAL A 140 4.19 -10.42 -4.55
N SER A 141 5.25 -10.71 -3.80
CA SER A 141 6.13 -11.87 -4.05
C SER A 141 5.41 -13.20 -3.83
N ILE A 142 4.54 -13.30 -2.82
CA ILE A 142 3.68 -14.47 -2.58
C ILE A 142 2.71 -14.65 -3.77
N GLY A 143 2.08 -13.57 -4.23
CA GLY A 143 1.17 -13.63 -5.38
C GLY A 143 1.84 -14.07 -6.68
N LEU A 144 3.14 -13.79 -6.84
CA LEU A 144 3.95 -14.29 -7.96
C LEU A 144 4.45 -15.73 -7.79
N GLY A 145 4.29 -16.35 -6.61
CA GLY A 145 4.90 -17.63 -6.27
C GLY A 145 6.41 -17.55 -5.98
N SER A 146 6.99 -16.35 -5.94
CA SER A 146 8.39 -16.10 -5.60
C SER A 146 8.63 -16.17 -4.08
N LEU A 147 8.44 -17.36 -3.49
CA LEU A 147 8.41 -17.53 -2.03
C LEU A 147 9.74 -17.14 -1.35
N SER A 148 10.88 -17.33 -2.01
CA SER A 148 12.19 -16.93 -1.46
C SER A 148 12.35 -15.41 -1.34
N GLN A 149 11.78 -14.64 -2.27
CA GLN A 149 11.76 -13.18 -2.16
C GLN A 149 10.84 -12.71 -1.05
N ALA A 150 9.69 -13.38 -0.88
CA ALA A 150 8.76 -13.11 0.22
C ALA A 150 9.41 -13.37 1.59
N GLU A 151 10.10 -14.51 1.75
CA GLU A 151 10.85 -14.84 2.98
C GLU A 151 11.89 -13.77 3.32
N ASN A 152 12.65 -13.32 2.32
CA ASN A 152 13.66 -12.27 2.52
C ASN A 152 13.02 -10.97 3.01
N CYS A 153 11.92 -10.54 2.39
CA CYS A 153 11.19 -9.33 2.81
C CYS A 153 10.61 -9.48 4.23
N LEU A 154 10.01 -10.62 4.52
CA LEU A 154 9.41 -10.88 5.83
C LEU A 154 10.47 -10.98 6.93
N SER A 155 11.63 -11.56 6.64
CA SER A 155 12.76 -11.59 7.59
C SER A 155 13.23 -10.19 7.97
N GLN A 156 13.26 -9.24 7.02
CA GLN A 156 13.57 -7.83 7.32
C GLN A 156 12.47 -7.21 8.20
N ALA A 157 11.21 -7.42 7.87
CA ALA A 157 10.08 -6.91 8.65
C ALA A 157 10.07 -7.45 10.09
N GLU A 158 10.25 -8.76 10.27
CA GLU A 158 10.32 -9.41 11.58
C GLU A 158 11.49 -8.89 12.42
N TRP A 159 12.65 -8.68 11.80
CA TRP A 159 13.81 -8.14 12.49
C TRP A 159 13.57 -6.70 12.99
N MET A 160 12.94 -5.85 12.17
CA MET A 160 12.56 -4.49 12.54
C MET A 160 11.55 -4.46 13.68
N VAL A 161 10.53 -5.32 13.64
CA VAL A 161 9.55 -5.48 14.71
C VAL A 161 10.19 -5.99 15.99
N ARG A 162 11.08 -6.98 15.90
CA ARG A 162 11.80 -7.54 17.07
C ARG A 162 12.66 -6.50 17.78
N LYS A 163 13.30 -5.60 17.02
CA LYS A 163 14.07 -4.48 17.58
C LYS A 163 13.18 -3.43 18.29
N ASN A 164 11.88 -3.42 18.01
CA ASN A 164 10.94 -2.42 18.50
C ASN A 164 9.76 -3.09 19.23
N PRO A 165 9.94 -3.56 20.48
CA PRO A 165 8.92 -4.32 21.22
C PRO A 165 7.64 -3.53 21.53
N GLY A 166 7.68 -2.20 21.40
CA GLY A 166 6.51 -1.32 21.55
C GLY A 166 5.74 -1.03 20.26
N CYS A 167 5.96 -1.80 19.20
CA CYS A 167 5.29 -1.57 17.91
C CYS A 167 3.76 -1.63 18.02
N SER A 168 3.09 -0.94 17.09
CA SER A 168 1.62 -0.85 17.07
C SER A 168 0.98 -2.19 16.72
N ARG A 169 -0.24 -2.39 17.19
CA ARG A 169 -1.02 -3.61 16.92
C ARG A 169 -1.36 -3.69 15.43
N THR A 170 -1.56 -2.53 14.79
CA THR A 170 -1.63 -2.36 13.33
C THR A 170 -0.44 -3.03 12.61
N VAL A 171 0.80 -2.77 13.04
CA VAL A 171 1.99 -3.38 12.40
C VAL A 171 2.05 -4.89 12.67
N LEU A 172 1.77 -5.30 13.91
CA LEU A 172 1.83 -6.71 14.32
C LEU A 172 0.84 -7.59 13.55
N HIS A 173 -0.43 -7.20 13.47
CA HIS A 173 -1.42 -8.02 12.79
C HIS A 173 -1.12 -8.14 11.28
N LEU A 174 -0.69 -7.05 10.62
CA LEU A 174 -0.29 -7.09 9.20
C LEU A 174 0.92 -8.01 8.96
N LEU A 175 1.91 -8.00 9.87
CA LEU A 175 3.05 -8.90 9.81
C LEU A 175 2.60 -10.35 9.90
N HIS A 176 1.81 -10.68 10.93
CA HIS A 176 1.30 -12.03 11.14
C HIS A 176 0.38 -12.50 10.00
N ARG A 177 -0.46 -11.62 9.47
CA ARG A 177 -1.27 -11.90 8.28
C ARG A 177 -0.41 -12.30 7.09
N THR A 178 0.68 -11.58 6.85
CA THR A 178 1.55 -11.84 5.69
C THR A 178 2.41 -13.09 5.89
N LEU A 179 2.90 -13.35 7.11
CA LEU A 179 3.56 -14.61 7.48
C LEU A 179 2.63 -15.81 7.31
N GLY A 180 1.37 -15.72 7.77
CA GLY A 180 0.38 -16.77 7.60
C GLY A 180 0.07 -17.08 6.14
N ARG A 181 0.03 -16.05 5.27
CA ARG A 181 -0.11 -16.23 3.82
C ARG A 181 1.09 -16.93 3.20
N LEU A 182 2.32 -16.60 3.64
CA LEU A 182 3.53 -17.29 3.19
C LEU A 182 3.51 -18.77 3.61
N CYS A 183 3.21 -19.08 4.88
CA CYS A 183 3.10 -20.45 5.36
C CYS A 183 2.01 -21.23 4.61
N SER A 184 0.85 -20.60 4.34
CA SER A 184 -0.23 -21.20 3.56
C SER A 184 0.19 -21.52 2.12
N ALA A 185 1.03 -20.67 1.51
CA ALA A 185 1.57 -20.88 0.17
C ALA A 185 2.63 -22.00 0.13
N LYS A 186 3.29 -22.28 1.26
CA LYS A 186 4.21 -23.42 1.43
C LYS A 186 3.53 -24.70 1.91
N GLU A 187 2.21 -24.67 2.08
CA GLU A 187 1.41 -25.78 2.64
C GLU A 187 1.75 -26.14 4.10
N ASP A 188 2.44 -25.26 4.83
CA ASP A 188 2.59 -25.37 6.28
C ASP A 188 1.36 -24.77 6.98
N TYR A 189 0.28 -25.56 6.98
CA TYR A 189 -1.00 -25.15 7.53
C TYR A 189 -0.98 -24.93 9.05
N SER A 190 -0.12 -25.65 9.78
CA SER A 190 0.05 -25.46 11.22
C SER A 190 0.56 -24.07 11.57
N SER A 191 1.68 -23.66 10.96
CA SER A 191 2.25 -22.34 11.19
C SER A 191 1.34 -21.25 10.62
N ALA A 192 0.69 -21.50 9.48
CA ALA A 192 -0.28 -20.56 8.91
C ALA A 192 -1.41 -20.23 9.89
N LEU A 193 -2.05 -21.25 10.50
CA LEU A 193 -3.11 -21.05 11.47
C LEU A 193 -2.62 -20.32 12.72
N LEU A 194 -1.41 -20.61 13.20
CA LEU A 194 -0.82 -19.89 14.33
C LEU A 194 -0.62 -18.40 14.00
N HIS A 195 -0.08 -18.09 12.82
CA HIS A 195 0.09 -16.71 12.40
C HIS A 195 -1.24 -16.00 12.18
N PHE A 196 -2.25 -16.66 11.59
CA PHE A 196 -3.57 -16.05 11.44
C PHE A 196 -4.32 -15.86 12.76
N ALA A 197 -4.15 -16.76 13.74
CA ALA A 197 -4.68 -16.56 15.08
C ALA A 197 -4.07 -15.32 15.75
N ASN A 198 -2.75 -15.09 15.58
CA ASN A 198 -2.10 -13.87 16.05
C ASN A 198 -2.59 -12.61 15.30
N ASP A 199 -2.85 -12.69 13.99
CA ASP A 199 -3.48 -11.60 13.23
C ASP A 199 -4.87 -11.26 13.81
N VAL A 200 -5.72 -12.26 14.05
CA VAL A 200 -7.04 -12.05 14.69
C VAL A 200 -6.89 -11.42 16.07
N TYR A 201 -5.97 -11.92 16.90
CA TYR A 201 -5.72 -11.36 18.24
C TYR A 201 -5.37 -9.87 18.17
N TYR A 202 -4.31 -9.51 17.43
CA TYR A 202 -3.85 -8.11 17.38
C TYR A 202 -4.84 -7.19 16.65
N SER A 203 -5.53 -7.66 15.60
CA SER A 203 -6.55 -6.86 14.92
C SER A 203 -7.79 -6.65 15.78
N SER A 204 -8.18 -7.64 16.60
CA SER A 204 -9.30 -7.49 17.53
C SER A 204 -9.00 -6.51 18.66
N GLU A 205 -7.76 -6.45 19.16
CA GLU A 205 -7.35 -5.46 20.17
C GLU A 205 -7.37 -4.03 19.61
N GLU A 206 -7.01 -3.85 18.34
CA GLU A 206 -6.91 -2.52 17.71
C GLU A 206 -8.24 -2.01 17.15
N PHE A 207 -8.99 -2.87 16.46
CA PHE A 207 -10.17 -2.48 15.67
C PHE A 207 -11.49 -3.04 16.23
N GLY A 208 -11.43 -3.98 17.18
CA GLY A 208 -12.58 -4.68 17.72
C GLY A 208 -12.89 -6.01 16.99
N LEU A 209 -13.66 -6.85 17.67
CA LEU A 209 -14.03 -8.20 17.18
C LEU A 209 -14.91 -8.14 15.93
N ASP A 210 -15.83 -7.18 15.87
CA ASP A 210 -16.78 -6.99 14.76
C ASP A 210 -16.23 -6.12 13.62
N SER A 211 -14.93 -5.89 13.58
CA SER A 211 -14.31 -5.10 12.51
C SER A 211 -14.11 -5.93 11.24
N LEU A 212 -14.24 -5.29 10.07
CA LEU A 212 -13.89 -5.92 8.79
C LEU A 212 -12.41 -6.34 8.72
N VAL A 213 -11.54 -5.66 9.48
CA VAL A 213 -10.11 -6.01 9.54
C VAL A 213 -9.92 -7.36 10.22
N THR A 214 -10.57 -7.56 11.37
CA THR A 214 -10.56 -8.82 12.13
C THR A 214 -11.22 -9.95 11.35
N ALA A 215 -12.36 -9.67 10.68
CA ALA A 215 -13.03 -10.63 9.80
C ALA A 215 -12.12 -11.16 8.68
N GLY A 216 -11.19 -10.34 8.18
CA GLY A 216 -10.17 -10.78 7.22
C GLY A 216 -9.29 -11.91 7.75
N GLY A 217 -8.99 -11.94 9.05
CA GLY A 217 -8.23 -13.01 9.70
C GLY A 217 -9.03 -14.32 9.77
N TYR A 218 -10.31 -14.25 10.17
CA TYR A 218 -11.21 -15.40 10.17
C TYR A 218 -11.35 -16.02 8.76
N PHE A 219 -11.49 -15.18 7.74
CA PHE A 219 -11.55 -15.64 6.34
C PHE A 219 -10.29 -16.43 5.94
N LEU A 220 -9.11 -15.94 6.32
CA LEU A 220 -7.84 -16.62 6.02
C LEU A 220 -7.72 -17.95 6.77
N MET A 221 -8.13 -18.01 8.05
CA MET A 221 -8.17 -19.27 8.81
C MET A 221 -9.15 -20.26 8.18
N ALA A 222 -10.34 -19.81 7.78
CA ALA A 222 -11.36 -20.63 7.13
C ALA A 222 -10.83 -21.27 5.84
N ASN A 223 -10.10 -20.50 5.02
CA ASN A 223 -9.45 -21.01 3.80
C ASN A 223 -8.44 -22.11 4.11
N VAL A 224 -7.68 -22.00 5.19
CA VAL A 224 -6.72 -23.05 5.60
C VAL A 224 -7.46 -24.29 6.09
N PHE A 225 -8.50 -24.15 6.91
CA PHE A 225 -9.30 -25.29 7.37
C PHE A 225 -10.02 -26.00 6.23
N MET A 226 -10.47 -25.26 5.21
CA MET A 226 -11.04 -25.84 3.98
C MET A 226 -10.00 -26.70 3.25
N LYS A 227 -8.74 -26.23 3.13
CA LYS A 227 -7.64 -27.04 2.56
C LYS A 227 -7.29 -28.28 3.39
N GLN A 228 -7.60 -28.29 4.69
CA GLN A 228 -7.46 -29.44 5.58
C GLN A 228 -8.70 -30.36 5.60
N GLU A 229 -9.71 -30.10 4.75
CA GLU A 229 -10.99 -30.83 4.72
C GLU A 229 -11.80 -30.76 6.04
N LYS A 230 -11.51 -29.79 6.91
CA LYS A 230 -12.27 -29.51 8.15
C LYS A 230 -13.41 -28.53 7.86
N THR A 231 -14.40 -29.01 7.13
CA THR A 231 -15.48 -28.19 6.57
C THR A 231 -16.39 -27.59 7.63
N ASP A 232 -16.59 -28.27 8.76
CA ASP A 232 -17.38 -27.79 9.90
C ASP A 232 -16.80 -26.50 10.49
N ILE A 233 -15.51 -26.50 10.80
CA ILE A 233 -14.80 -25.33 11.35
C ILE A 233 -14.75 -24.21 10.31
N SER A 234 -14.47 -24.56 9.05
CA SER A 234 -14.39 -23.60 7.96
C SER A 234 -15.73 -22.87 7.76
N ASN A 235 -16.85 -23.60 7.72
CA ASN A 235 -18.18 -23.01 7.57
C ASN A 235 -18.53 -22.10 8.74
N SER A 236 -18.25 -22.51 9.99
CA SER A 236 -18.48 -21.66 11.16
C SER A 236 -17.71 -20.32 11.07
N LEU A 237 -16.45 -20.35 10.63
CA LEU A 237 -15.67 -19.12 10.43
C LEU A 237 -16.22 -18.26 9.28
N TYR A 238 -16.63 -18.86 8.16
CA TYR A 238 -17.25 -18.12 7.06
C TYR A 238 -18.60 -17.49 7.45
N GLU A 239 -19.39 -18.15 8.31
CA GLU A 239 -20.63 -17.60 8.85
C GLU A 239 -20.35 -16.35 9.70
N GLU A 240 -19.34 -16.38 10.56
CA GLU A 240 -18.93 -15.20 11.33
C GLU A 240 -18.47 -14.06 10.41
N VAL A 241 -17.64 -14.34 9.41
CA VAL A 241 -17.23 -13.34 8.40
C VAL A 241 -18.45 -12.74 7.71
N THR A 242 -19.39 -13.58 7.26
CA THR A 242 -20.60 -13.15 6.57
C THR A 242 -21.47 -12.28 7.48
N ARG A 243 -21.60 -12.65 8.76
CA ARG A 243 -22.33 -11.86 9.76
C ARG A 243 -21.70 -10.48 9.95
N THR A 244 -20.37 -10.39 10.07
CA THR A 244 -19.66 -9.12 10.21
C THR A 244 -19.88 -8.21 8.99
N TRP A 245 -19.76 -8.77 7.77
CA TRP A 245 -20.05 -8.02 6.55
C TRP A 245 -21.50 -7.56 6.46
N HIS A 246 -22.46 -8.43 6.79
CA HIS A 246 -23.88 -8.09 6.78
C HIS A 246 -24.21 -6.95 7.75
N ALA A 247 -23.67 -6.99 8.97
CA ALA A 247 -23.85 -5.92 9.95
C ALA A 247 -23.27 -4.59 9.44
N HIS A 248 -22.05 -4.61 8.89
CA HIS A 248 -21.40 -3.42 8.36
C HIS A 248 -22.17 -2.80 7.17
N LEU A 249 -22.58 -3.63 6.20
CA LEU A 249 -23.31 -3.15 5.03
C LEU A 249 -24.70 -2.63 5.40
N SER A 250 -25.40 -3.28 6.33
CA SER A 250 -26.70 -2.82 6.84
C SER A 250 -26.57 -1.43 7.47
N GLN A 251 -25.57 -1.22 8.34
CA GLN A 251 -25.30 0.09 8.95
C GLN A 251 -24.98 1.18 7.91
N LEU A 252 -24.18 0.83 6.89
CA LEU A 252 -23.89 1.76 5.79
C LEU A 252 -25.18 2.15 5.05
N MET A 253 -26.03 1.18 4.69
CA MET A 253 -27.29 1.43 3.99
C MET A 253 -28.26 2.29 4.80
N GLU A 254 -28.37 2.04 6.11
CA GLU A 254 -29.15 2.87 7.02
C GLU A 254 -28.62 4.32 7.05
N SER A 255 -27.30 4.50 7.13
CA SER A 255 -26.67 5.82 7.13
C SER A 255 -26.86 6.58 5.81
N TYR A 256 -26.86 5.89 4.66
CA TYR A 256 -27.15 6.49 3.36
C TYR A 256 -28.62 6.92 3.27
N SER A 257 -29.54 6.06 3.72
CA SER A 257 -30.98 6.35 3.72
C SER A 257 -31.31 7.56 4.60
N GLN A 258 -30.67 7.68 5.76
CA GLN A 258 -30.82 8.84 6.64
C GLN A 258 -30.29 10.14 6.01
N LYS A 259 -29.12 10.10 5.36
CA LYS A 259 -28.55 11.27 4.66
C LYS A 259 -29.41 11.73 3.48
N GLU A 260 -29.99 10.79 2.73
CA GLU A 260 -30.94 11.11 1.66
C GLU A 260 -32.19 11.78 2.23
N HIS A 261 -32.75 11.26 3.32
CA HIS A 261 -33.90 11.88 3.99
C HIS A 261 -33.60 13.26 4.56
N GLU A 262 -32.44 13.48 5.18
CA GLU A 262 -32.00 14.81 5.65
C GLU A 262 -31.83 15.77 4.47
N SER A 263 -31.19 15.34 3.38
CA SER A 263 -31.02 16.18 2.18
C SER A 263 -32.34 16.55 1.49
N ALA A 264 -33.32 15.64 1.49
CA ALA A 264 -34.66 15.88 0.97
C ALA A 264 -35.49 16.80 1.89
N GLN A 265 -35.28 16.71 3.21
CA GLN A 265 -35.94 17.56 4.19
C GLN A 265 -35.43 19.02 4.11
N TYR A 266 -34.12 19.24 3.91
CA TYR A 266 -33.57 20.57 3.65
C TYR A 266 -34.08 21.18 2.34
N PHE A 267 -34.26 20.37 1.29
CA PHE A 267 -34.87 20.83 0.04
C PHE A 267 -36.34 21.25 0.23
N GLY A 268 -37.11 20.47 1.00
CA GLY A 268 -38.50 20.78 1.33
C GLY A 268 -38.69 22.03 2.20
N GLU A 269 -37.77 22.31 3.13
CA GLU A 269 -37.78 23.54 3.94
C GLU A 269 -37.47 24.79 3.11
N CYS A 270 -36.56 24.70 2.13
CA CYS A 270 -36.30 25.77 1.17
C CYS A 270 -37.52 26.08 0.29
N ASP A 271 -38.21 25.05 -0.23
CA ASP A 271 -39.42 25.23 -1.04
C ASP A 271 -40.60 25.81 -0.23
N PHE A 272 -40.72 25.42 1.05
CA PHE A 272 -41.72 25.98 1.96
C PHE A 272 -41.47 27.47 2.22
N LEU A 273 -40.23 27.89 2.44
CA LEU A 273 -39.87 29.31 2.64
C LEU A 273 -40.08 30.16 1.38
N ILE A 274 -39.79 29.63 0.19
CA ILE A 274 -40.06 30.30 -1.09
C ILE A 274 -41.58 30.47 -1.31
N SER A 275 -42.39 29.46 -0.94
CA SER A 275 -43.86 29.54 -1.07
C SER A 275 -44.51 30.58 -0.16
N ILE A 276 -43.95 30.79 1.04
CA ILE A 276 -44.42 31.83 1.98
C ILE A 276 -44.11 33.23 1.45
N GLN A 277 -42.94 33.45 0.85
CA GLN A 277 -42.58 34.74 0.24
C GLN A 277 -43.43 35.06 -1.01
N MET A 278 -43.80 34.06 -1.81
CA MET A 278 -44.68 34.24 -2.97
C MET A 278 -46.14 34.52 -2.61
N ASN A 279 -46.63 34.04 -1.46
CA ASN A 279 -48.00 34.32 -1.01
C ASN A 279 -48.14 35.71 -0.34
N GLN A 280 -47.08 36.24 0.27
CA GLN A 280 -47.09 37.60 0.83
C GLN A 280 -47.04 38.71 -0.23
N SER A 281 -46.59 38.40 -1.46
CA SER A 281 -46.52 39.34 -2.57
C SER A 281 -47.80 39.44 -3.41
N LYS A 282 -48.77 38.53 -3.21
CA LYS A 282 -50.11 38.58 -3.85
C LYS A 282 -51.20 39.24 -2.99
N ALA A 283 -50.88 39.62 -1.75
CA ALA A 283 -51.79 40.27 -0.82
C ALA A 283 -51.61 41.80 -0.71
N ARG A 284 -50.95 42.42 -1.70
CA ARG A 284 -50.82 43.87 -1.85
C ARG A 284 -51.41 44.34 -3.16
#